data_AF-A0A538NEF1-F1
#
_entry.id   AF-A0A538NEF1-F1
#
_cell.length_a   1.000
_cell.length_b   1.000
_cell.length_c   1.000
_cell.angle_alpha   90.00
_cell.angle_beta   90.00
_cell.angle_gamma   90.00
#
_symmetry.space_group_name_H-M   'P 1'
#
loop_
_entity.id
_entity.type
_entity.pdbx_description
1 polymer ?
#
loop_
_entity_poly.entity_id
_entity_poly.type
_entity_poly.pdbx_seq_one_letter_code
_entity_poly.pdbx_strand_id
1 'polypeptide(L)'
;MLVSFCFITGCGGNARNIVGTWRVGDDPNAIVWEFSSDGLVVIGANRGRYSFGDNNRIKIETPIATSVYQMEFAGDKMTLKEPNGSKLVLTRVK
;
A
#
# COMPACT_ATOMS: atom_id res chain seq x y z
N MET A 1 -20.23 8.13 -27.10
CA MET A 1 -19.46 7.17 -26.27
C MET A 1 -18.95 7.94 -25.05
N LEU A 2 -19.73 7.98 -23.97
CA LEU A 2 -19.33 8.59 -22.72
C LEU A 2 -18.56 7.54 -21.94
N VAL A 3 -17.22 7.63 -21.94
CA VAL A 3 -16.37 6.83 -21.06
C VAL A 3 -16.54 7.43 -19.66
N SER A 4 -17.55 6.93 -18.95
CA SER A 4 -17.75 7.22 -17.55
C SER A 4 -16.65 6.50 -16.77
N PHE A 5 -15.57 7.21 -16.45
CA PHE A 5 -14.65 6.77 -15.41
C PHE A 5 -15.43 6.82 -14.09
N CYS A 6 -15.94 5.67 -13.66
CA CYS A 6 -16.42 5.48 -12.32
C CYS A 6 -15.26 5.78 -11.36
N PHE A 7 -15.25 7.00 -10.82
CA PHE A 7 -14.55 7.28 -9.58
C PHE A 7 -15.15 6.34 -8.54
N ILE A 8 -14.38 5.31 -8.20
CA ILE A 8 -14.75 4.34 -7.17
C ILE A 8 -14.99 5.16 -5.90
N THR A 9 -16.26 5.28 -5.52
CA THR A 9 -16.73 5.86 -4.27
C THR A 9 -16.30 4.94 -3.14
N GLY A 10 -15.04 5.06 -2.71
CA GLY A 10 -14.55 4.60 -1.42
C GLY A 10 -14.18 5.84 -0.63
N CYS A 11 -14.96 6.18 0.38
CA CYS A 11 -14.73 7.35 1.23
C CYS A 11 -13.36 7.22 1.94
N GLY A 12 -12.31 7.73 1.29
CA GLY A 12 -11.14 8.46 1.75
C GLY A 12 -10.28 8.02 2.94
N GLY A 13 -10.70 7.05 3.78
CA GLY A 13 -10.01 6.75 5.04
C GLY A 13 -8.66 6.04 4.84
N ASN A 14 -8.68 4.92 4.12
CA ASN A 14 -7.49 4.06 3.98
C ASN A 14 -6.45 4.66 3.04
N ALA A 15 -6.89 5.30 1.96
CA ALA A 15 -6.02 6.02 1.02
C ALA A 15 -5.20 7.08 1.73
N ARG A 16 -5.83 7.88 2.60
CA ARG A 16 -5.15 8.96 3.30
C ARG A 16 -4.12 8.43 4.31
N ASN A 17 -4.43 7.31 4.96
CA ASN A 17 -3.55 6.73 5.97
C ASN A 17 -2.34 5.99 5.39
N ILE A 18 -2.40 5.49 4.15
CA ILE A 18 -1.27 4.81 3.52
C ILE A 18 -0.30 5.76 2.81
N VAL A 19 -0.76 6.92 2.33
CA VAL A 19 0.09 7.84 1.56
C VAL A 19 1.31 8.28 2.38
N GLY A 20 2.46 8.29 1.71
CA GLY A 20 3.75 8.62 2.27
C GLY A 20 4.75 7.48 2.19
N THR A 21 5.85 7.65 2.89
CA THR A 21 7.02 6.79 2.83
C THR A 21 7.07 5.88 4.05
N TRP A 22 7.31 4.59 3.82
CA TRP A 22 7.31 3.54 4.84
C TRP A 22 8.55 2.70 4.70
N ARG A 23 9.19 2.37 5.82
CA ARG A 23 10.36 1.52 5.87
C ARG A 23 9.97 0.14 6.38
N VAL A 24 10.44 -0.91 5.71
CA VAL A 24 10.22 -2.29 6.17
C VAL A 24 11.07 -2.55 7.42
N GLY A 25 10.43 -2.93 8.53
CA GLY A 25 11.12 -3.11 9.81
C GLY A 25 11.76 -1.81 10.35
N ASP A 26 12.72 -1.97 11.25
CA ASP A 26 13.37 -0.86 11.98
C ASP A 26 14.81 -0.57 11.52
N ASP A 27 15.34 -1.31 10.54
CA ASP A 27 16.70 -1.12 10.02
C ASP A 27 16.77 0.12 9.10
N PRO A 28 17.68 1.08 9.34
CA PRO A 28 17.76 2.32 8.55
C PRO A 28 18.06 2.10 7.06
N ASN A 29 18.71 1.00 6.71
CA ASN A 29 19.06 0.58 5.34
C ASN A 29 18.02 -0.37 4.72
N ALA A 30 16.90 -0.66 5.41
CA ALA A 30 15.85 -1.50 4.87
C ALA A 30 15.14 -0.88 3.67
N ILE A 31 14.46 -1.74 2.92
CA ILE A 31 13.67 -1.36 1.75
C ILE A 31 12.60 -0.35 2.14
N VAL A 32 12.50 0.72 1.35
CA VAL A 32 11.52 1.78 1.49
C VAL A 32 10.42 1.64 0.45
N TRP A 33 9.18 1.85 0.89
CA TRP A 33 7.97 1.81 0.10
C TRP A 33 7.35 3.21 0.13
N GLU A 34 7.09 3.80 -1.03
CA GLU A 34 6.47 5.11 -1.14
C GLU A 34 5.12 5.00 -1.84
N PHE A 35 4.06 5.38 -1.15
CA PHE A 35 2.69 5.37 -1.68
C PHE A 35 2.25 6.79 -2.01
N SER A 36 1.86 7.01 -3.27
CA SER A 36 1.36 8.29 -3.76
C SER A 36 -0.16 8.30 -3.86
N SER A 37 -0.77 9.47 -3.68
CA SER A 37 -2.23 9.63 -3.66
C SER A 37 -2.93 9.29 -4.98
N ASP A 38 -2.18 9.19 -6.07
CA ASP A 38 -2.65 8.80 -7.40
C ASP A 38 -2.69 7.27 -7.62
N GLY A 39 -2.38 6.49 -6.58
CA GLY A 39 -2.37 5.03 -6.63
C GLY A 39 -1.06 4.43 -7.13
N LEU A 40 0.02 5.20 -7.20
CA LEU A 40 1.37 4.69 -7.47
C LEU A 40 2.06 4.21 -6.20
N VAL A 41 2.85 3.15 -6.33
CA VAL A 41 3.75 2.70 -5.26
C VAL A 41 5.16 2.48 -5.80
N VAL A 42 6.17 2.93 -5.07
CA VAL A 42 7.59 2.65 -5.35
C VAL A 42 8.12 1.74 -4.26
N ILE A 43 8.69 0.59 -4.61
CA ILE A 43 9.26 -0.41 -3.69
C ILE A 43 10.73 -0.59 -4.04
N GLY A 44 11.61 0.04 -3.27
CA GLY A 44 13.03 0.14 -3.63
C GLY A 44 13.18 0.77 -5.02
N ALA A 45 13.70 0.01 -5.99
CA ALA A 45 13.85 0.46 -7.38
C ALA A 45 12.63 0.15 -8.28
N ASN A 46 11.66 -0.63 -7.80
CA ASN A 46 10.51 -1.08 -8.59
C ASN A 46 9.34 -0.11 -8.46
N ARG A 47 8.70 0.23 -9.59
CA ARG A 47 7.46 1.01 -9.61
C ARG A 47 6.27 0.09 -9.85
N GLY A 48 5.16 0.39 -9.20
CA GLY A 48 3.92 -0.36 -9.30
C GLY A 48 2.69 0.51 -9.09
N ARG A 49 1.54 -0.14 -9.05
CA ARG A 49 0.26 0.48 -8.72
C ARG A 49 -0.35 -0.23 -7.52
N TYR A 50 -1.15 0.50 -6.77
CA TYR A 50 -1.97 -0.10 -5.73
C TYR A 50 -3.42 0.30 -5.87
N SER A 51 -4.30 -0.57 -5.38
CA SER A 51 -5.73 -0.33 -5.30
C SER A 51 -6.28 -0.92 -4.00
N PHE A 52 -7.35 -0.31 -3.49
CA PHE A 52 -8.06 -0.82 -2.33
C PHE A 52 -9.14 -1.80 -2.75
N GLY A 53 -9.19 -2.92 -2.07
CA GLY A 53 -10.32 -3.85 -2.11
C GLY A 53 -11.19 -3.72 -0.87
N ASP A 54 -12.20 -4.58 -0.79
CA ASP A 54 -13.08 -4.66 0.38
C ASP A 54 -12.31 -5.07 1.64
N ASN A 55 -12.93 -4.80 2.80
CA ASN A 55 -12.41 -5.23 4.11
C ASN A 55 -10.98 -4.78 4.40
N ASN A 56 -10.62 -3.54 4.08
CA ASN A 56 -9.28 -2.98 4.33
C ASN A 56 -8.15 -3.76 3.66
N ARG A 57 -8.39 -4.27 2.45
CA ARG A 57 -7.38 -4.94 1.64
C ARG A 57 -6.72 -3.98 0.68
N ILE A 58 -5.44 -4.24 0.41
CA ILE A 58 -4.69 -3.57 -0.64
C ILE A 58 -4.16 -4.61 -1.62
N LYS A 59 -4.34 -4.34 -2.90
CA LYS A 59 -3.67 -5.05 -3.98
C LYS A 59 -2.52 -4.18 -4.47
N ILE A 60 -1.34 -4.77 -4.59
CA ILE A 60 -0.14 -4.13 -5.12
C ILE A 60 0.29 -4.91 -6.35
N GLU A 61 0.48 -4.18 -7.45
CA GLU A 61 0.85 -4.71 -8.75
C GLU A 61 2.16 -4.07 -9.20
N THR A 62 3.18 -4.89 -9.42
CA THR A 62 4.48 -4.49 -9.95
C THR A 62 4.75 -5.29 -11.23
N PRO A 63 5.76 -4.91 -12.04
CA PRO A 63 6.13 -5.69 -13.23
C PRO A 63 6.50 -7.15 -12.95
N ILE A 64 6.90 -7.48 -11.72
CA ILE A 64 7.41 -8.81 -11.34
C ILE A 64 6.43 -9.63 -10.50
N ALA A 65 5.45 -8.99 -9.84
CA ALA A 65 4.54 -9.68 -8.93
C ALA A 65 3.26 -8.88 -8.68
N THR A 66 2.19 -9.63 -8.35
CA THR A 66 0.94 -9.11 -7.82
C THR A 66 0.69 -9.73 -6.45
N SER A 67 0.45 -8.89 -5.44
CA SER A 67 0.20 -9.32 -4.08
C SER A 67 -1.04 -8.64 -3.50
N VAL A 68 -1.77 -9.37 -2.65
CA VAL A 68 -2.94 -8.84 -1.93
C VAL A 68 -2.70 -8.99 -0.43
N TYR A 69 -2.85 -7.90 0.30
CA TYR A 69 -2.64 -7.84 1.74
C TYR A 69 -3.88 -7.34 2.47
N GLN A 70 -4.12 -7.90 3.66
CA GLN A 70 -4.95 -7.28 4.67
C GLN A 70 -4.12 -6.18 5.35
N MET A 71 -4.66 -4.96 5.43
CA MET A 71 -3.97 -3.85 6.09
C MET A 71 -4.44 -3.66 7.52
N GLU A 72 -3.52 -3.22 8.38
CA GLU A 72 -3.77 -2.73 9.73
C GLU A 72 -2.86 -1.52 10.00
N PHE A 73 -3.40 -0.46 10.61
CA PHE A 73 -2.64 0.73 11.00
C PHE A 73 -2.66 0.89 12.52
N ALA A 74 -1.52 1.22 13.10
CA ALA A 74 -1.36 1.54 14.51
C ALA A 74 -0.34 2.68 14.66
N GLY A 75 -0.81 3.92 14.70
CA GLY A 75 0.05 5.11 14.77
C GLY A 75 0.94 5.24 13.53
N ASP A 76 2.25 5.16 13.73
CA ASP A 76 3.27 5.18 12.67
C ASP A 76 3.57 3.79 12.10
N LYS A 77 2.89 2.73 12.56
CA LYS A 77 3.06 1.37 12.05
C LYS A 77 1.94 0.97 11.10
N MET A 78 2.33 0.33 10.01
CA MET A 78 1.45 -0.36 9.07
C MET A 78 1.82 -1.84 9.04
N THR A 79 0.85 -2.73 9.19
CA THR A 79 1.03 -4.16 8.99
C THR A 79 0.29 -4.59 7.73
N LEU A 80 0.99 -5.23 6.81
CA LEU A 80 0.44 -5.88 5.63
C LEU A 80 0.50 -7.40 5.84
N LYS A 81 -0.65 -8.05 5.96
CA LYS A 81 -0.74 -9.50 6.19
C LYS A 81 -1.18 -10.22 4.92
N GLU A 82 -0.41 -11.20 4.51
CA GLU A 82 -0.76 -12.10 3.40
C GLU A 82 -1.84 -13.10 3.80
N PRO A 83 -2.62 -13.63 2.84
CA PRO A 83 -3.60 -14.69 3.10
C PRO A 83 -3.00 -15.94 3.75
N ASN A 84 -1.73 -16.25 3.45
CA ASN A 84 -1.00 -17.39 4.01
C ASN A 84 -0.52 -17.18 5.46
N GLY A 85 -0.69 -15.97 6.03
CA GLY A 85 -0.32 -15.64 7.40
C GLY A 85 0.99 -14.85 7.56
N SER A 86 1.83 -14.76 6.52
CA SER A 86 3.03 -13.92 6.51
C SER A 86 2.67 -12.45 6.70
N LYS A 87 3.56 -11.68 7.35
CA LYS A 87 3.33 -10.27 7.67
C LYS A 87 4.54 -9.43 7.30
N LEU A 88 4.28 -8.30 6.67
CA LEU A 88 5.22 -7.21 6.51
C LEU A 88 4.83 -6.12 7.49
N VAL A 89 5.75 -5.72 8.37
CA VAL A 89 5.56 -4.58 9.27
C VAL A 89 6.39 -3.43 8.72
N LEU A 90 5.75 -2.29 8.51
CA LEU A 90 6.38 -1.08 8.04
C LEU A 90 6.18 0.05 9.04
N THR A 91 7.21 0.88 9.18
CA THR A 91 7.20 2.07 10.03
C THR A 91 7.25 3.31 9.14
N ARG A 92 6.40 4.30 9.42
CA ARG A 92 6.32 5.55 8.67
C ARG A 92 7.63 6.32 8.83
N VAL A 93 8.18 6.77 7.70
CA VAL A 93 9.33 7.66 7.67
C VAL A 93 8.80 9.08 7.88
N LYS A 94 9.40 9.79 8.85
CA LYS A 94 9.06 11.20 9.15
C LYS A 94 9.71 12.15 8.15
#